data_AF-A0A377XP27-F1
#
_entry.id   AF-A0A377XP27-F1
#
_cell.length_a   1.000
_cell.length_b   1.000
_cell.length_c   1.000
_cell.angle_alpha   90.00
_cell.angle_beta   90.00
_cell.angle_gamma   90.00
#
_symmetry.space_group_name_H-M   'P 1'
#
loop_
_entity.id
_entity.type
_entity.pdbx_description
1 polymer ?
#
loop_
_entity_poly.entity_id
_entity_poly.type
_entity_poly.pdbx_seq_one_letter_code
_entity_poly.pdbx_strand_id
1 'polypeptide(L)'
;MDPGQQIPPVIEVAGLRVGLMTCYDLRFPELALSLALNGAQLLVLPAAWVKGPQKEHHWATLLAARALDTTAISWRQANAERAISG
;
A
#
# COMPACT_ATOMS: atom_id res chain seq x y z
N MET A 1 -7.68 15.75 10.78
CA MET A 1 -7.48 14.45 10.12
C MET A 1 -7.41 13.46 11.25
N ASP A 2 -8.37 12.55 11.32
CA ASP A 2 -8.47 11.61 12.44
C ASP A 2 -8.16 10.19 11.92
N PRO A 3 -7.48 9.36 12.72
CA PRO A 3 -7.17 7.99 12.32
C PRO A 3 -8.41 7.11 12.29
N GLY A 4 -8.37 6.07 11.46
CA GLY A 4 -9.36 4.99 11.50
C GLY A 4 -9.33 4.25 12.84
N GLN A 5 -10.48 3.75 13.26
CA GLN A 5 -10.64 3.02 14.55
C GLN A 5 -10.66 1.50 14.37
N GLN A 6 -10.59 1.01 13.14
CA GLN A 6 -10.74 -0.41 12.81
C GLN A 6 -9.80 -0.78 11.66
N ILE A 7 -9.38 -2.03 11.63
CA ILE A 7 -8.65 -2.60 10.50
C ILE A 7 -9.63 -2.77 9.34
N PRO A 8 -9.29 -2.31 8.12
CA PRO A 8 -10.17 -2.46 6.96
C PRO A 8 -10.36 -3.95 6.63
N PRO A 9 -11.57 -4.36 6.20
CA PRO A 9 -11.82 -5.72 5.79
C PRO A 9 -11.08 -6.04 4.48
N VAL A 10 -10.75 -7.31 4.29
CA VAL A 10 -10.32 -7.84 2.99
C VAL A 10 -11.55 -8.03 2.11
N ILE A 11 -11.57 -7.42 0.94
CA ILE A 11 -12.70 -7.44 0.00
C ILE A 11 -12.39 -8.32 -1.20
N GLU A 12 -13.42 -8.83 -1.88
CA GLU A 12 -13.26 -9.56 -3.13
C GLU A 12 -13.40 -8.61 -4.32
N VAL A 13 -12.42 -8.62 -5.22
CA VAL A 13 -12.43 -7.84 -6.46
C VAL A 13 -11.99 -8.74 -7.60
N ALA A 14 -12.89 -9.01 -8.55
CA ALA A 14 -12.63 -9.86 -9.71
C ALA A 14 -12.00 -11.24 -9.35
N GLY A 15 -12.46 -11.86 -8.26
CA GLY A 15 -11.95 -13.15 -7.76
C GLY A 15 -10.64 -13.08 -7.00
N LEU A 16 -10.08 -11.89 -6.77
CA LEU A 16 -8.91 -11.67 -5.91
C LEU A 16 -9.32 -11.15 -4.54
N ARG A 17 -8.64 -11.63 -3.50
CA ARG A 17 -8.80 -11.08 -2.15
C ARG A 17 -7.88 -9.89 -1.95
N VAL A 18 -8.47 -8.70 -1.77
CA VAL A 18 -7.76 -7.42 -1.77
C VAL A 18 -7.80 -6.78 -0.39
N GLY A 19 -6.62 -6.45 0.14
CA GLY A 19 -6.45 -5.61 1.33
C GLY A 19 -6.13 -4.17 0.95
N LEU A 20 -6.68 -3.20 1.69
CA LEU A 20 -6.41 -1.78 1.47
C LEU A 20 -5.54 -1.18 2.57
N MET A 21 -4.60 -0.36 2.17
CA MET A 21 -3.74 0.46 3.03
C MET A 21 -3.70 1.89 2.48
N THR A 22 -3.37 2.87 3.30
CA THR A 22 -3.04 4.23 2.85
C THR A 22 -1.54 4.40 2.72
N CYS A 23 -1.10 5.53 2.15
CA CYS A 23 0.32 5.80 1.94
C CYS A 23 1.15 5.68 3.21
N TYR A 24 0.67 6.21 4.34
CA TYR A 24 1.46 6.25 5.56
C TYR A 24 1.55 4.88 6.24
N ASP A 25 0.54 4.03 6.06
CA ASP A 25 0.48 2.69 6.62
C ASP A 25 1.62 1.79 6.11
N LEU A 26 2.17 2.05 4.93
CA LEU A 26 3.30 1.29 4.37
C LEU A 26 4.51 1.24 5.33
N ARG A 27 4.65 2.24 6.19
CA ARG A 27 5.72 2.32 7.19
C ARG A 27 5.60 1.30 8.32
N PHE A 28 4.39 0.77 8.55
CA PHE A 28 4.07 -0.13 9.64
C PHE A 28 3.75 -1.53 9.09
N PRO A 29 4.55 -2.57 9.36
CA PRO A 29 4.31 -3.91 8.84
C PRO A 29 3.02 -4.55 9.37
N GLU A 30 2.55 -4.15 10.55
CA GLU A 30 1.48 -4.80 11.29
C GLU A 30 0.16 -4.83 10.53
N LEU A 31 -0.19 -3.73 9.84
CA LEU A 31 -1.42 -3.68 9.04
C LEU A 31 -1.33 -4.60 7.82
N ALA A 32 -0.19 -4.59 7.12
CA ALA A 32 0.03 -5.46 5.95
C ALA A 32 -0.03 -6.94 6.33
N LEU A 33 0.60 -7.30 7.45
CA LEU A 33 0.55 -8.66 8.01
C LEU A 33 -0.86 -9.05 8.43
N SER A 34 -1.61 -8.15 9.08
CA SER A 34 -3.00 -8.42 9.47
C SER A 34 -3.88 -8.69 8.25
N LEU A 35 -3.75 -7.90 7.18
CA LEU A 35 -4.49 -8.12 5.93
C LEU A 35 -4.10 -9.44 5.26
N ALA A 36 -2.81 -9.78 5.25
CA ALA A 36 -2.32 -11.05 4.70
C ALA A 36 -2.80 -12.26 5.50
N LEU A 37 -2.79 -12.19 6.84
CA LEU A 37 -3.33 -13.24 7.72
C LEU A 37 -4.84 -13.39 7.56
N ASN A 38 -5.54 -12.29 7.27
CA ASN A 38 -6.95 -12.32 6.86
C ASN A 38 -7.14 -12.78 5.41
N GLY A 39 -6.07 -13.21 4.73
CA GLY A 39 -6.00 -13.86 3.42
C GLY A 39 -6.09 -12.93 2.21
N ALA A 40 -5.61 -11.69 2.34
CA ALA A 40 -5.35 -10.83 1.19
C ALA A 40 -4.24 -11.41 0.31
N GLN A 41 -4.48 -11.46 -1.00
CA GLN A 41 -3.52 -11.86 -2.04
C GLN A 41 -2.91 -10.64 -2.74
N LEU A 42 -3.62 -9.51 -2.69
CA LEU A 42 -3.22 -8.23 -3.27
C LEU A 42 -3.37 -7.13 -2.20
N LEU A 43 -2.32 -6.36 -1.96
CA LEU A 43 -2.36 -5.15 -1.15
C LEU A 43 -2.39 -3.94 -2.08
N VAL A 44 -3.45 -3.14 -1.97
CA VAL A 44 -3.62 -1.89 -2.72
C VAL A 44 -3.36 -0.71 -1.80
N LEU A 45 -2.47 0.16 -2.24
CA LEU A 45 -2.01 1.33 -1.49
C LEU A 45 -2.12 2.58 -2.39
N PRO A 46 -3.23 3.35 -2.29
CA PRO A 46 -3.32 4.65 -2.93
C PRO A 46 -2.35 5.59 -2.23
N ALA A 47 -1.40 6.17 -2.98
CA ALA A 47 -0.39 7.00 -2.38
C ALA A 47 -0.09 8.30 -3.12
N ALA A 48 -0.23 9.39 -2.36
CA ALA A 48 0.34 10.70 -2.68
C ALA A 48 1.77 10.80 -2.12
N TRP A 49 2.66 9.91 -2.54
CA TRP A 49 4.03 9.91 -2.04
C TRP A 49 4.84 11.07 -2.65
N VAL A 50 5.52 11.83 -1.80
CA VAL A 50 6.30 13.00 -2.23
C VAL A 50 7.50 12.55 -3.07
N LYS A 51 7.67 13.16 -4.25
CA LYS A 51 8.82 12.91 -5.13
C LYS A 51 10.12 13.40 -4.49
N GLY A 52 11.20 12.66 -4.70
CA GLY A 52 12.52 13.03 -4.19
C GLY A 52 13.40 11.80 -3.95
N PRO A 53 14.72 11.86 -4.21
CA PRO A 53 15.59 10.69 -4.27
C PRO A 53 15.51 9.78 -3.02
N GLN A 54 15.54 10.37 -1.82
CA GLN A 54 15.45 9.62 -0.57
C GLN A 54 14.04 9.05 -0.32
N LYS A 55 13.00 9.79 -0.72
CA LYS A 55 11.60 9.37 -0.51
C LYS A 55 11.25 8.22 -1.45
N GLU A 56 11.72 8.26 -2.69
CA GLU A 56 11.57 7.18 -3.66
C GLU A 56 12.34 5.93 -3.23
N HIS A 57 13.54 6.09 -2.68
CA HIS A 57 14.27 4.96 -2.09
C HIS A 57 13.50 4.33 -0.93
N HIS A 58 13.01 5.12 0.03
CA HIS A 58 12.17 4.59 1.11
C HIS A 58 10.92 3.88 0.59
N TRP A 59 10.30 4.43 -0.45
CA TRP A 59 9.12 3.83 -1.07
C TRP A 59 9.41 2.45 -1.67
N ALA A 60 10.43 2.35 -2.50
CA ALA A 60 10.82 1.08 -3.13
C ALA A 60 11.21 0.03 -2.08
N THR A 61 12.01 0.42 -1.09
CA THR A 61 12.46 -0.46 -0.01
C THR A 61 11.28 -0.98 0.81
N LEU A 62 10.36 -0.11 1.22
CA LEU A 62 9.21 -0.52 2.02
C LEU A 62 8.22 -1.39 1.22
N LEU A 63 7.98 -1.10 -0.06
CA LEU A 63 7.14 -1.96 -0.91
C LEU A 63 7.72 -3.36 -1.06
N ALA A 64 9.02 -3.46 -1.33
CA ALA A 64 9.69 -4.74 -1.41
C ALA A 64 9.60 -5.50 -0.08
N ALA A 65 9.84 -4.81 1.04
CA ALA A 65 9.71 -5.40 2.38
C ALA A 65 8.29 -5.96 2.61
N ARG A 66 7.22 -5.20 2.32
CA ARG A 66 5.84 -5.71 2.51
C ARG A 66 5.49 -6.88 1.61
N ALA A 67 5.95 -6.87 0.36
CA ALA A 67 5.73 -8.01 -0.53
C ALA A 67 6.42 -9.27 0.01
N LEU A 68 7.62 -9.14 0.59
CA LEU A 68 8.33 -10.25 1.21
C LEU A 68 7.66 -10.72 2.52
N ASP A 69 7.28 -9.80 3.40
CA ASP A 69 6.68 -10.10 4.70
C ASP A 69 5.33 -10.81 4.57
N THR A 70 4.55 -10.48 3.53
CA THR A 70 3.15 -10.91 3.39
C THR A 70 2.94 -11.97 2.33
N THR A 71 3.92 -12.22 1.45
CA THR A 71 3.76 -12.99 0.21
C THR A 71 2.65 -12.47 -0.73
N ALA A 72 2.11 -11.28 -0.47
CA ALA A 72 1.09 -10.63 -1.30
C ALA A 72 1.73 -9.67 -2.30
N ILE A 73 1.12 -9.54 -3.48
CA ILE A 73 1.52 -8.53 -4.46
C ILE A 73 1.14 -7.15 -3.90
N SER A 74 2.07 -6.21 -3.88
CA SER A 74 1.80 -4.82 -3.49
C SER A 74 1.65 -3.96 -4.75
N TRP A 75 0.46 -3.42 -5.00
CA TRP A 75 0.17 -2.61 -6.19
C TRP A 75 0.03 -1.13 -5.87
N ARG A 76 0.71 -0.30 -6.66
CA ARG A 76 0.74 1.17 -6.49
C ARG A 76 -0.23 1.87 -7.44
N GLN A 77 -1.04 2.78 -6.90
CA GLN A 77 -1.59 3.92 -7.63
C GLN A 77 -0.82 5.16 -7.18
N ALA A 78 -0.01 5.74 -8.06
CA ALA A 78 0.61 7.04 -7.83
C ALA A 78 -0.29 8.16 -8.39
N ASN A 79 -0.31 9.32 -7.74
CA ASN A 79 -1.06 10.49 -8.21
C ASN A 79 -0.71 10.82 -9.67
N ALA A 80 -1.73 10.92 -10.52
CA ALA A 80 -1.63 11.40 -11.88
C ALA A 80 -1.62 12.94 -11.92
N GLU A 81 -0.67 13.60 -11.25
CA GLU A 81 -0.56 15.07 -11.30
C GLU A 81 0.89 15.55 -11.47
N ARG A 82 1.32 15.57 -12.74
CA ARG A 82 2.03 16.64 -13.49
C ARG A 82 2.56 16.04 -14.79
N ALA A 83 1.65 15.79 -15.73
CA ALA A 83 1.96 15.64 -17.15
C ALA A 83 1.47 16.87 -17.92
N ILE A 84 1.68 18.08 -17.38
CA ILE A 84 1.59 19.34 -18.11
C ILE A 84 2.56 20.35 -17.46
N SER A 85 3.77 20.46 -18.00
CA SER A 85 4.53 21.72 -18.08
C SER A 85 5.78 21.51 -18.94
N GLY A 86 5.76 22.05 -20.16
CA GLY A 86 6.95 22.30 -21.00
C GLY A 86 7.43 21.12 -21.80
#